data_AF-A0A7Y5MQQ6-F1
#
_entry.id   AF-A0A7Y5MQQ6-F1
#
_cell.length_a   1.000
_cell.length_b   1.000
_cell.length_c   1.000
_cell.angle_alpha   90.00
_cell.angle_beta   90.00
_cell.angle_gamma   90.00
#
_symmetry.space_group_name_H-M   'P 1'
#
loop_
_entity.id
_entity.type
_entity.pdbx_description
1 polymer ?
#
loop_
_entity_poly.entity_id
_entity_poly.type
_entity_poly.pdbx_seq_one_letter_code
_entity_poly.pdbx_strand_id
1 'polypeptide(L)'
;MRIACLTILLVASNLPPTRAGSLSGSVVLDWEPIATGLSRPVYMTGSNDPVHRRYIVEQAGVIRVVDQAGYLLATPFLNIGPTGVDRVGGPDNVFDERGLLGLAFHPDFYDSGYFYVHYTRKSDSASVIAEYHVEAFSPSVASTQERPLLVVEQPAANHNGGQLAFGPDGFLYIALGDGGFGGDPFGNGQNINTLLGSLLRISPRSTSPYGIPGDNPFAGGAPGRDEIFAHGFRNPWRFSFDR
;
A
#
# COMPACT_ATOMS: atom_id res chain seq x y z
N MET A 1 9.28 -9.61 24.11
CA MET A 1 9.01 -10.53 22.99
C MET A 1 7.58 -10.27 22.53
N ARG A 2 7.40 -9.62 21.38
CA ARG A 2 6.07 -9.23 20.87
C ARG A 2 5.61 -10.32 19.90
N ILE A 3 4.45 -10.91 20.16
CA ILE A 3 3.79 -11.89 19.28
C ILE A 3 2.44 -11.30 18.88
N ALA A 4 2.16 -11.31 17.57
CA ALA A 4 0.86 -10.97 16.98
C ALA A 4 -0.13 -12.12 17.21
N CYS A 5 -1.42 -11.83 17.40
CA CYS A 5 -2.44 -12.86 17.53
C CYS A 5 -3.56 -12.66 16.53
N LEU A 6 -3.68 -13.65 15.64
CA LEU A 6 -4.75 -13.94 14.72
C LEU A 6 -5.99 -14.50 15.46
N THR A 7 -7.19 -14.20 14.95
CA THR A 7 -8.43 -14.88 15.37
C THR A 7 -9.03 -15.64 14.18
N ILE A 8 -9.08 -16.97 14.26
CA ILE A 8 -9.77 -17.86 13.31
C ILE A 8 -11.16 -18.21 13.87
N LEU A 9 -12.19 -18.09 13.04
CA LEU A 9 -13.54 -18.60 13.32
C LEU A 9 -13.66 -20.03 12.76
N LEU A 10 -13.72 -21.04 13.63
CA LEU A 10 -14.06 -22.42 13.25
C LEU A 10 -15.53 -22.70 13.58
N VAL A 11 -16.28 -23.19 12.60
CA VAL A 11 -17.61 -23.80 12.82
C VAL A 11 -17.38 -25.17 13.48
N ALA A 12 -17.75 -25.29 14.76
CA ALA A 12 -17.57 -26.53 15.51
C ALA A 12 -18.77 -27.47 15.32
N SER A 13 -18.51 -28.65 14.76
CA SER A 13 -19.29 -29.87 14.99
C SER A 13 -18.89 -30.50 16.34
N ASN A 14 -19.86 -31.16 16.98
CA ASN A 14 -19.85 -31.62 18.38
C ASN A 14 -18.61 -32.44 18.80
N LEU A 15 -17.66 -31.80 19.48
CA LEU A 15 -16.64 -32.45 20.31
C LEU A 15 -16.86 -32.06 21.80
N PRO A 16 -16.52 -32.95 22.75
CA PRO A 16 -16.73 -32.72 24.18
C PRO A 16 -15.97 -31.49 24.68
N PRO A 17 -16.47 -30.80 25.73
CA PRO A 17 -15.93 -29.50 26.15
C PRO A 17 -14.49 -29.68 26.67
N THR A 18 -13.52 -29.35 25.82
CA THR A 18 -12.16 -29.04 26.27
C THR A 18 -12.25 -27.79 27.13
N ARG A 19 -11.74 -27.89 28.36
CA ARG A 19 -11.63 -26.81 29.34
C ARG A 19 -11.05 -25.57 28.66
N ALA A 20 -11.90 -24.58 28.34
CA ALA A 20 -11.45 -23.27 27.91
C ALA A 20 -10.68 -22.66 29.09
N GLY A 21 -9.35 -22.63 29.00
CA GLY A 21 -8.55 -21.80 29.89
C GLY A 21 -8.97 -20.36 29.67
N SER A 22 -9.57 -19.72 30.66
CA SER A 22 -9.77 -18.28 30.60
C SER A 22 -8.38 -17.63 30.56
N LEU A 23 -8.09 -16.87 29.51
CA LEU A 23 -7.00 -15.91 29.54
C LEU A 23 -7.39 -14.82 30.56
N SER A 24 -7.04 -15.04 31.82
CA SER A 24 -7.19 -14.03 32.87
C SER A 24 -6.02 -13.06 32.76
N GLY A 25 -6.28 -11.86 32.23
CA GLY A 25 -5.32 -10.78 32.19
C GLY A 25 -5.93 -9.55 31.52
N SER A 26 -5.70 -8.36 32.06
CA SER A 26 -6.00 -7.11 31.38
C SER A 26 -4.86 -6.77 30.43
N VAL A 27 -5.13 -6.65 29.13
CA VAL A 27 -4.19 -6.02 28.19
C VAL A 27 -4.24 -4.52 28.44
N VAL A 28 -3.15 -3.95 28.94
CA VAL A 28 -3.00 -2.49 29.03
C VAL A 28 -2.31 -2.03 27.76
N LEU A 29 -2.99 -1.15 27.02
CA LEU A 29 -2.43 -0.48 25.84
C LEU A 29 -1.95 0.90 26.28
N ASP A 30 -0.75 1.26 25.85
CA ASP A 30 -0.17 2.59 26.05
C ASP A 30 0.26 3.17 24.70
N TRP A 31 0.29 4.50 24.60
CA TRP A 31 0.59 5.23 23.38
C TRP A 31 1.81 6.11 23.58
N GLU A 32 2.85 5.84 22.80
CA GLU A 32 4.06 6.66 22.80
C GLU A 32 4.16 7.42 21.47
N PRO A 33 4.31 8.76 21.48
CA PRO A 33 4.59 9.51 20.27
C PRO A 33 5.93 9.09 19.65
N ILE A 34 5.88 8.61 18.41
CA ILE A 34 7.09 8.19 17.66
C ILE A 34 7.74 9.36 16.92
N ALA A 35 6.94 10.33 16.46
CA ALA A 35 7.41 11.52 15.75
C ALA A 35 6.34 12.62 15.83
N THR A 36 6.77 13.87 15.75
CA THR A 36 5.91 15.06 15.68
C THR A 36 6.31 15.94 14.48
N GLY A 37 5.51 16.95 14.16
CA GLY A 37 5.79 17.87 13.04
C GLY A 37 5.60 17.24 11.64
N LEU A 38 4.79 16.18 11.55
CA LEU A 38 4.42 15.55 10.29
C LEU A 38 3.27 16.32 9.62
N SER A 39 3.20 16.27 8.29
CA SER A 39 2.15 16.90 7.49
C SER A 39 1.26 15.87 6.81
N ARG A 40 -0.01 15.77 7.25
CA ARG A 40 -1.01 14.80 6.73
C ARG A 40 -0.42 13.38 6.52
N PRO A 41 0.10 12.72 7.58
CA PRO A 41 0.60 11.36 7.46
C PRO A 41 -0.55 10.40 7.15
N VAL A 42 -0.39 9.57 6.12
CA VAL A 42 -1.43 8.61 5.65
C VAL A 42 -1.02 7.15 5.84
N TYR A 43 0.26 6.88 6.05
CA TYR A 43 0.78 5.53 6.25
C TYR A 43 2.11 5.54 7.00
N MET A 44 2.40 4.45 7.70
CA MET A 44 3.72 4.17 8.25
C MET A 44 4.03 2.69 8.08
N THR A 45 5.25 2.37 7.66
CA THR A 45 5.75 1.00 7.56
C THR A 45 7.23 0.94 7.90
N GLY A 46 7.73 -0.25 8.22
CA GLY A 46 9.16 -0.53 8.20
C GLY A 46 9.61 -1.03 6.83
N SER A 47 10.91 -0.99 6.60
CA SER A 47 11.59 -1.86 5.63
C SER A 47 11.90 -3.21 6.28
N ASN A 48 12.09 -4.25 5.48
CA ASN A 48 12.58 -5.55 5.95
C ASN A 48 14.10 -5.54 6.26
N ASP A 49 14.70 -4.35 6.42
CA ASP A 49 16.12 -4.23 6.73
C ASP A 49 16.39 -4.42 8.24
N PRO A 50 17.61 -4.84 8.62
CA PRO A 50 17.97 -5.04 10.02
C PRO A 50 18.17 -3.73 10.81
N VAL A 51 18.13 -2.57 10.15
CA VAL A 51 18.26 -1.26 10.79
C VAL A 51 16.92 -0.81 11.39
N HIS A 52 15.80 -1.43 10.98
CA HIS A 52 14.46 -1.22 11.54
C HIS A 52 14.00 0.25 11.49
N ARG A 53 14.34 0.94 10.40
CA ARG A 53 13.87 2.30 10.13
C ARG A 53 12.35 2.30 9.91
N ARG A 54 11.71 3.40 10.30
CA ARG A 54 10.26 3.61 10.08
C ARG A 54 10.08 4.69 9.04
N TYR A 55 9.26 4.41 8.04
CA TYR A 55 8.99 5.30 6.92
C TYR A 55 7.56 5.78 7.04
N ILE A 56 7.37 7.10 7.01
CA ILE A 56 6.08 7.75 7.17
C ILE A 56 5.73 8.43 5.85
N VAL A 57 4.62 8.04 5.27
CA VAL A 57 4.09 8.60 4.03
C VAL A 57 3.25 9.82 4.37
N GLU A 58 3.68 10.98 3.90
CA GLU A 58 2.91 12.22 3.95
C GLU A 58 2.18 12.38 2.61
N GLN A 59 0.87 12.67 2.66
CA GLN A 59 -0.01 12.73 1.48
C GLN A 59 0.52 13.65 0.38
N ALA A 60 1.31 14.64 0.76
CA ALA A 60 1.98 15.55 -0.15
C ALA A 60 2.97 14.85 -1.13
N GLY A 61 3.32 13.57 -0.99
CA GLY A 61 4.39 12.99 -1.82
C GLY A 61 5.76 13.13 -1.21
N VAL A 62 5.80 13.16 0.13
CA VAL A 62 7.02 13.09 0.91
C VAL A 62 7.00 11.80 1.72
N ILE A 63 8.11 11.07 1.70
CA ILE A 63 8.34 9.95 2.61
C ILE A 63 9.36 10.42 3.63
N ARG A 64 8.96 10.50 4.90
CA ARG A 64 9.84 10.80 6.02
C ARG A 64 10.43 9.52 6.57
N VAL A 65 11.59 9.62 7.21
CA VAL A 65 12.24 8.47 7.85
C VAL A 65 12.54 8.81 9.31
N VAL A 66 12.16 7.90 10.19
CA VAL A 66 12.58 7.86 11.59
C VAL A 66 13.66 6.79 11.68
N ASP A 67 14.84 7.18 12.12
CA ASP A 67 15.98 6.29 12.25
C ASP A 67 15.83 5.29 13.40
N GLN A 68 16.79 4.38 13.54
CA GLN A 68 16.83 3.37 14.58
C GLN A 68 16.93 3.94 16.00
N ALA A 69 17.41 5.17 16.16
CA ALA A 69 17.50 5.87 17.43
C ALA A 69 16.20 6.64 17.76
N GLY A 70 15.22 6.65 16.86
CA GLY A 70 13.94 7.32 17.04
C GLY A 70 13.90 8.76 16.56
N TYR A 71 14.94 9.23 15.86
CA TYR A 71 14.98 10.60 15.35
C TYR A 71 14.33 10.69 13.96
N LEU A 72 13.41 11.63 13.82
CA LEU A 72 12.90 12.05 12.51
C LEU A 72 14.00 12.79 11.75
N LEU A 73 14.46 12.22 10.64
CA LEU A 73 15.54 12.82 9.86
C LEU A 73 15.07 14.12 9.16
N ALA A 74 16.00 15.07 9.04
CA ALA A 74 15.76 16.34 8.36
C ALA A 74 15.56 16.14 6.85
N THR A 75 16.41 15.31 6.23
CA THR A 75 16.27 14.94 4.82
C THR A 75 15.20 13.86 4.69
N PRO A 76 14.17 14.05 3.83
CA PRO A 76 13.18 13.00 3.58
C PRO A 76 13.82 11.83 2.81
N PHE A 77 13.24 10.64 2.95
CA PHE A 77 13.60 9.48 2.15
C PHE A 77 13.30 9.73 0.66
N LEU A 78 12.10 10.23 0.33
CA LEU A 78 11.69 10.57 -1.03
C LEU A 78 10.88 11.86 -1.01
N ASN A 79 11.02 12.70 -2.05
CA ASN A 79 10.16 13.86 -2.26
C ASN A 79 9.82 14.02 -3.75
N ILE A 80 8.64 13.56 -4.14
CA ILE A 80 8.08 13.65 -5.50
C ILE A 80 6.93 14.68 -5.59
N GLY A 81 6.66 15.37 -4.48
CA GLY A 81 5.60 16.35 -4.36
C GLY A 81 5.64 17.50 -5.38
N PRO A 82 6.80 18.14 -5.63
CA PRO A 82 6.88 19.27 -6.56
C PRO A 82 6.56 18.92 -8.02
N THR A 83 6.88 17.69 -8.45
CA THR A 83 6.93 17.32 -9.87
C THR A 83 5.85 16.34 -10.30
N GLY A 84 5.41 15.44 -9.41
CA GLY A 84 4.61 14.27 -9.82
C GLY A 84 3.24 14.14 -9.16
N VAL A 85 3.06 14.65 -7.93
CA VAL A 85 1.88 14.30 -7.12
C VAL A 85 0.77 15.34 -7.26
N ASP A 86 -0.41 14.86 -7.64
CA ASP A 86 -1.65 15.63 -7.61
C ASP A 86 -2.11 15.80 -6.16
N ARG A 87 -2.29 17.05 -5.76
CA ARG A 87 -2.76 17.46 -4.44
C ARG A 87 -3.85 18.50 -4.59
N VAL A 88 -4.79 18.30 -5.50
CA VAL A 88 -5.97 19.16 -5.50
C VAL A 88 -6.65 19.00 -4.15
N GLY A 89 -7.19 20.10 -3.64
CA GLY A 89 -7.59 20.20 -2.25
C GLY A 89 -6.47 20.73 -1.37
N GLY A 90 -6.55 22.02 -1.06
CA GLY A 90 -5.74 22.62 -0.01
C GLY A 90 -6.01 21.98 1.36
N PRO A 91 -5.37 22.49 2.43
CA PRO A 91 -5.61 21.98 3.80
C PRO A 91 -7.10 21.93 4.21
N ASP A 92 -7.97 22.67 3.51
CA ASP A 92 -9.39 22.77 3.81
C ASP A 92 -10.29 21.76 3.05
N ASN A 93 -9.77 21.01 2.08
CA ASN A 93 -10.54 19.97 1.39
C ASN A 93 -10.21 18.58 1.93
N VAL A 94 -10.87 18.23 3.04
CA VAL A 94 -10.67 16.96 3.78
C VAL A 94 -11.23 15.72 3.07
N PHE A 95 -11.92 15.88 1.94
CA PHE A 95 -12.46 14.76 1.16
C PHE A 95 -11.59 14.36 -0.03
N ASP A 96 -10.47 15.06 -0.26
CA ASP A 96 -9.56 14.74 -1.34
C ASP A 96 -8.62 13.59 -0.93
N GLU A 97 -8.78 12.46 -1.60
CA GLU A 97 -7.98 11.26 -1.38
C GLU A 97 -6.71 11.25 -2.24
N ARG A 98 -6.52 12.24 -3.12
CA ARG A 98 -5.34 12.30 -3.98
C ARG A 98 -4.09 12.64 -3.20
N GLY A 99 -2.96 12.14 -3.70
CA GLY A 99 -1.66 12.35 -3.09
C GLY A 99 -0.77 11.13 -3.24
N LEU A 100 0.24 11.02 -2.38
CA LEU A 100 0.98 9.78 -2.16
C LEU A 100 0.29 8.95 -1.08
N LEU A 101 -0.12 7.73 -1.43
CA LEU A 101 -1.09 6.94 -0.65
C LEU A 101 -0.52 5.62 -0.13
N GLY A 102 0.47 5.07 -0.85
CA GLY A 102 1.05 3.75 -0.58
C GLY A 102 2.56 3.73 -0.65
N LEU A 103 3.13 2.83 0.16
CA LEU A 103 4.55 2.47 0.15
C LEU A 103 4.67 0.97 0.45
N ALA A 104 5.42 0.24 -0.37
CA ALA A 104 5.84 -1.12 -0.07
C ALA A 104 7.32 -1.29 -0.42
N PHE A 105 8.07 -1.90 0.47
CA PHE A 105 9.45 -2.32 0.19
C PHE A 105 9.44 -3.69 -0.45
N HIS A 106 10.31 -3.91 -1.45
CA HIS A 106 10.49 -5.25 -1.99
C HIS A 106 10.97 -6.21 -0.87
N PRO A 107 10.61 -7.51 -0.88
CA PRO A 107 11.06 -8.45 0.15
C PRO A 107 12.59 -8.52 0.31
N ASP A 108 13.33 -8.30 -0.78
CA ASP A 108 14.81 -8.25 -0.82
C ASP A 108 15.39 -6.83 -0.69
N PHE A 109 14.61 -5.84 -0.22
CA PHE A 109 14.99 -4.42 -0.23
C PHE A 109 16.36 -4.12 0.38
N TYR A 110 16.80 -4.89 1.37
CA TYR A 110 18.14 -4.74 1.96
C TYR A 110 19.26 -4.88 0.93
N ASP A 111 19.10 -5.82 0.00
CA ASP A 111 20.10 -6.12 -1.02
C ASP A 111 19.83 -5.35 -2.33
N SER A 112 18.56 -5.22 -2.72
CA SER A 112 18.18 -4.64 -4.01
C SER A 112 17.94 -3.13 -3.98
N GLY A 113 17.55 -2.60 -2.83
CA GLY A 113 17.14 -1.21 -2.67
C GLY A 113 15.78 -0.86 -3.30
N TYR A 114 15.02 -1.83 -3.84
CA TYR A 114 13.77 -1.55 -4.54
C TYR A 114 12.57 -1.35 -3.62
N PHE A 115 11.78 -0.33 -3.92
CA PHE A 115 10.51 -0.06 -3.26
C PHE A 115 9.50 0.52 -4.25
N TYR A 116 8.24 0.52 -3.83
CA TYR A 116 7.10 0.85 -4.68
C TYR A 116 6.21 1.86 -3.99
N VAL A 117 5.67 2.78 -4.77
CA VAL A 117 4.74 3.80 -4.30
C VAL A 117 3.47 3.80 -5.12
N HIS A 118 2.36 4.18 -4.50
CA HIS A 118 1.09 4.47 -5.17
C HIS A 118 0.75 5.93 -4.92
N TYR A 119 0.68 6.71 -6.00
CA TYR A 119 0.31 8.11 -5.92
C TYR A 119 -0.66 8.52 -7.04
N THR A 120 -1.34 9.64 -6.86
CA THR A 120 -2.15 10.29 -7.89
C THR A 120 -1.28 11.26 -8.69
N ARG A 121 -1.23 11.12 -10.01
CA ARG A 121 -0.37 11.93 -10.89
C ARG A 121 -0.96 13.30 -11.19
N LYS A 122 -0.14 14.35 -11.06
CA LYS A 122 -0.56 15.76 -11.20
C LYS A 122 -1.14 16.13 -12.56
N SER A 123 -0.70 15.50 -13.65
CA SER A 123 -1.08 15.89 -15.01
C SER A 123 -2.53 15.53 -15.38
N ASP A 124 -3.05 14.44 -14.81
CA ASP A 124 -4.30 13.82 -15.26
C ASP A 124 -5.05 13.06 -14.14
N SER A 125 -4.60 13.21 -12.89
CA SER A 125 -5.15 12.53 -11.71
C SER A 125 -5.15 11.00 -11.78
N ALA A 126 -4.38 10.38 -12.69
CA ALA A 126 -4.28 8.93 -12.77
C ALA A 126 -3.63 8.34 -11.50
N SER A 127 -4.06 7.16 -11.08
CA SER A 127 -3.33 6.36 -10.09
C SER A 127 -2.10 5.74 -10.74
N VAL A 128 -0.94 6.01 -10.18
CA VAL A 128 0.35 5.50 -10.64
C VAL A 128 0.94 4.61 -9.57
N ILE A 129 1.26 3.38 -9.95
CA ILE A 129 2.12 2.48 -9.17
C ILE A 129 3.49 2.53 -9.84
N ALA A 130 4.49 2.92 -9.08
CA ALA A 130 5.84 3.09 -9.59
C ALA A 130 6.88 2.42 -8.71
N GLU A 131 7.91 1.89 -9.35
CA GLU A 131 9.14 1.40 -8.73
C GLU A 131 10.17 2.52 -8.62
N TYR A 132 10.85 2.55 -7.48
CA TYR A 132 12.00 3.39 -7.18
C TYR A 132 13.10 2.53 -6.55
N HIS A 133 14.29 3.12 -6.42
CA HIS A 133 15.42 2.51 -5.73
C HIS A 133 16.11 3.52 -4.80
N VAL A 134 16.83 3.03 -3.80
CA VAL A 134 17.66 3.88 -2.93
C VAL A 134 18.86 4.45 -3.69
N GLU A 135 19.29 5.66 -3.34
CA GLU A 135 20.54 6.23 -3.85
C GLU A 135 21.74 5.35 -3.46
N ALA A 136 22.71 5.28 -4.36
CA ALA A 136 23.93 4.52 -4.09
C ALA A 136 24.61 5.06 -2.83
N PHE A 137 24.98 4.16 -1.91
CA PHE A 137 25.67 4.49 -0.65
C PHE A 137 24.86 5.35 0.36
N SER A 138 23.56 5.60 0.12
CA SER A 138 22.69 6.32 1.05
C SER A 138 21.35 5.58 1.20
N PRO A 139 21.28 4.52 2.03
CA PRO A 139 20.09 3.70 2.13
C PRO A 139 18.89 4.45 2.72
N SER A 140 19.09 5.66 3.27
CA SER A 140 18.05 6.52 3.85
C SER A 140 17.58 7.62 2.87
N VAL A 141 18.06 7.61 1.63
CA VAL A 141 17.64 8.54 0.58
C VAL A 141 17.31 7.73 -0.68
N ALA A 142 16.16 7.99 -1.26
CA ALA A 142 15.74 7.40 -2.52
C ALA A 142 16.20 8.22 -3.70
N SER A 143 16.50 7.54 -4.80
CA SER A 143 16.63 8.21 -6.09
C SER A 143 15.26 8.70 -6.54
N THR A 144 15.22 9.84 -7.22
CA THR A 144 14.00 10.35 -7.85
C THR A 144 13.75 9.71 -9.23
N GLN A 145 14.63 8.80 -9.68
CA GLN A 145 14.40 8.04 -10.91
C GLN A 145 13.24 7.06 -10.72
N GLU A 146 12.18 7.29 -11.48
CA GLU A 146 10.94 6.54 -11.44
C GLU A 146 10.88 5.52 -12.59
N ARG A 147 10.38 4.31 -12.30
CA ARG A 147 9.89 3.37 -13.31
C ARG A 147 8.41 3.08 -13.10
N PRO A 148 7.50 3.66 -13.90
CA PRO A 148 6.08 3.36 -13.80
C PRO A 148 5.81 1.88 -14.09
N LEU A 149 5.03 1.22 -13.24
CA LEU A 149 4.55 -0.14 -13.44
C LEU A 149 3.14 -0.11 -14.02
N LEU A 150 2.23 0.59 -13.35
CA LEU A 150 0.82 0.67 -13.72
C LEU A 150 0.37 2.12 -13.68
N VAL A 151 -0.44 2.51 -14.65
CA VAL A 151 -1.12 3.81 -14.70
C VAL A 151 -2.59 3.53 -14.98
N VAL A 152 -3.46 3.95 -14.06
CA VAL A 152 -4.90 3.70 -14.11
C VAL A 152 -5.62 5.04 -14.05
N GLU A 153 -6.38 5.35 -15.10
CA GLU A 153 -7.21 6.55 -15.15
C GLU A 153 -8.28 6.50 -14.05
N GLN A 154 -8.52 7.64 -13.41
CA GLN A 154 -9.48 7.78 -12.31
C GLN A 154 -10.65 8.67 -12.76
N PRO A 155 -11.90 8.18 -12.72
CA PRO A 155 -13.06 8.95 -13.16
C PRO A 155 -13.51 10.01 -12.12
N ALA A 156 -13.01 9.94 -10.89
CA ALA A 156 -13.20 10.98 -9.87
C ALA A 156 -11.98 11.15 -8.97
N ALA A 157 -12.01 12.19 -8.12
CA ALA A 157 -10.94 12.55 -7.20
C ALA A 157 -10.90 11.73 -5.89
N ASN A 158 -11.80 10.76 -5.74
CA ASN A 158 -11.91 9.94 -4.54
C ASN A 158 -12.09 8.46 -4.89
N HIS A 159 -11.97 7.61 -3.88
CA HIS A 159 -11.81 6.17 -3.99
C HIS A 159 -10.58 5.75 -4.80
N ASN A 160 -9.43 6.32 -4.45
CA ASN A 160 -8.18 5.99 -5.12
C ASN A 160 -7.56 4.67 -4.61
N GLY A 161 -8.10 4.07 -3.53
CA GLY A 161 -7.44 2.98 -2.84
C GLY A 161 -6.13 3.48 -2.25
N GLY A 162 -5.02 2.76 -2.43
CA GLY A 162 -3.72 3.31 -2.08
C GLY A 162 -2.75 2.32 -1.47
N GLN A 163 -3.23 1.24 -0.87
CA GLN A 163 -2.31 0.32 -0.20
C GLN A 163 -1.56 -0.55 -1.20
N LEU A 164 -0.25 -0.63 -0.96
CA LEU A 164 0.67 -1.59 -1.53
C LEU A 164 1.15 -2.52 -0.42
N ALA A 165 1.24 -3.82 -0.69
CA ALA A 165 1.92 -4.77 0.20
C ALA A 165 2.41 -5.99 -0.56
N PHE A 166 3.56 -6.52 -0.16
CA PHE A 166 3.97 -7.84 -0.62
C PHE A 166 3.28 -8.92 0.19
N GLY A 167 2.68 -9.87 -0.52
CA GLY A 167 2.11 -11.08 0.05
C GLY A 167 3.19 -12.06 0.49
N PRO A 168 2.83 -13.08 1.28
CA PRO A 168 3.74 -14.17 1.66
C PRO A 168 4.19 -15.01 0.45
N ASP A 169 3.47 -14.91 -0.68
CA ASP A 169 3.80 -15.51 -1.97
C ASP A 169 4.82 -14.70 -2.78
N GLY A 170 5.25 -13.54 -2.28
CA GLY A 170 6.27 -12.70 -2.91
C GLY A 170 5.76 -11.79 -4.02
N PHE A 171 4.44 -11.72 -4.24
CA PHE A 171 3.85 -10.82 -5.22
C PHE A 171 3.45 -9.47 -4.61
N LEU A 172 3.42 -8.42 -5.43
CA LEU A 172 2.94 -7.10 -5.03
C LEU A 172 1.42 -7.06 -5.19
N TYR A 173 0.74 -6.82 -4.07
CA TYR A 173 -0.70 -6.57 -4.03
C TYR A 173 -0.98 -5.07 -4.01
N ILE A 174 -1.94 -4.65 -4.82
CA ILE A 174 -2.28 -3.24 -5.06
C ILE A 174 -3.78 -3.06 -4.86
N ALA A 175 -4.17 -2.19 -3.93
CA ALA A 175 -5.57 -1.86 -3.72
C ALA A 175 -5.98 -0.63 -4.53
N LEU A 176 -6.97 -0.79 -5.42
CA LEU A 176 -7.57 0.29 -6.20
C LEU A 176 -9.08 0.36 -5.91
N GLY A 177 -9.57 1.56 -5.61
CA GLY A 177 -11.01 1.80 -5.48
C GLY A 177 -11.72 1.85 -6.84
N ASP A 178 -13.04 1.91 -6.79
CA ASP A 178 -13.94 1.95 -7.95
C ASP A 178 -13.89 3.27 -8.74
N GLY A 179 -13.13 4.25 -8.26
CA GLY A 179 -12.99 5.56 -8.91
C GLY A 179 -14.05 6.58 -8.50
N GLY A 180 -14.78 6.34 -7.40
CA GLY A 180 -15.35 7.43 -6.60
C GLY A 180 -16.87 7.52 -6.61
N PHE A 181 -17.34 8.61 -5.99
CA PHE A 181 -18.75 8.95 -5.75
C PHE A 181 -19.58 7.92 -4.96
N GLY A 182 -20.75 8.37 -4.48
CA GLY A 182 -21.76 7.53 -3.82
C GLY A 182 -22.31 6.43 -4.73
N GLY A 183 -22.27 5.17 -4.29
CA GLY A 183 -23.00 4.07 -4.96
C GLY A 183 -22.39 3.50 -6.24
N ASP A 184 -21.09 3.66 -6.49
CA ASP A 184 -20.39 3.16 -7.69
C ASP A 184 -21.11 3.52 -8.99
N PRO A 185 -21.29 4.82 -9.29
CA PRO A 185 -22.06 5.26 -10.46
C PRO A 185 -21.41 4.87 -11.79
N PHE A 186 -20.13 4.51 -11.77
CA PHE A 186 -19.39 4.03 -12.93
C PHE A 186 -19.48 2.50 -13.11
N GLY A 187 -20.04 1.78 -12.14
CA GLY A 187 -20.19 0.33 -12.17
C GLY A 187 -18.86 -0.42 -12.22
N ASN A 188 -17.80 0.17 -11.65
CA ASN A 188 -16.45 -0.38 -11.74
C ASN A 188 -16.21 -1.50 -10.73
N GLY A 189 -16.88 -1.50 -9.57
CA GLY A 189 -16.66 -2.48 -8.51
C GLY A 189 -16.87 -3.92 -8.97
N GLN A 190 -17.90 -4.18 -9.78
CA GLN A 190 -18.19 -5.53 -10.31
C GLN A 190 -17.64 -5.77 -11.73
N ASN A 191 -17.00 -4.78 -12.34
CA ASN A 191 -16.55 -4.87 -13.72
C ASN A 191 -15.13 -5.45 -13.82
N ILE A 192 -15.04 -6.73 -14.19
CA ILE A 192 -13.76 -7.45 -14.36
C ILE A 192 -12.90 -6.96 -15.54
N ASN A 193 -13.41 -6.06 -16.39
CA ASN A 193 -12.68 -5.51 -17.53
C ASN A 193 -11.94 -4.20 -17.21
N THR A 194 -12.06 -3.68 -15.99
CA THR A 194 -11.30 -2.54 -15.46
C THR A 194 -10.45 -2.97 -14.27
N LEU A 195 -9.36 -2.25 -14.01
CA LEU A 195 -8.53 -2.45 -12.82
C LEU A 195 -9.09 -1.77 -11.57
N LEU A 196 -10.07 -0.89 -11.75
CA LEU A 196 -10.75 -0.21 -10.64
C LEU A 196 -11.58 -1.19 -9.82
N GLY A 197 -11.83 -0.86 -8.56
CA GLY A 197 -12.64 -1.65 -7.63
C GLY A 197 -12.06 -3.02 -7.29
N SER A 198 -10.73 -3.14 -7.33
CA SER A 198 -10.02 -4.41 -7.31
C SER A 198 -8.81 -4.42 -6.37
N LEU A 199 -8.47 -5.61 -5.90
CA LEU A 199 -7.16 -5.95 -5.37
C LEU A 199 -6.39 -6.64 -6.51
N LEU A 200 -5.35 -5.98 -7.00
CA LEU A 200 -4.49 -6.52 -8.05
C LEU A 200 -3.35 -7.33 -7.42
N ARG A 201 -2.78 -8.27 -8.18
CA ARG A 201 -1.57 -9.03 -7.82
C ARG A 201 -0.65 -9.15 -9.03
N ILE A 202 0.54 -8.56 -8.92
CA ILE A 202 1.56 -8.55 -9.99
C ILE A 202 2.93 -8.97 -9.47
N SER A 203 3.83 -9.30 -10.41
CA SER A 203 5.25 -9.49 -10.17
C SER A 203 6.04 -8.32 -10.79
N PRO A 204 6.43 -7.29 -10.01
CA PRO A 204 7.01 -6.06 -10.56
C PRO A 204 8.29 -6.22 -11.41
N ARG A 205 8.99 -7.34 -11.21
CA ARG A 205 10.37 -7.55 -11.64
C ARG A 205 10.59 -8.81 -12.50
N SER A 206 9.55 -9.63 -12.76
CA SER A 206 9.73 -10.86 -13.57
C SER A 206 9.81 -10.59 -15.08
N THR A 207 9.16 -9.53 -15.55
CA THR A 207 9.17 -9.08 -16.96
C THR A 207 8.97 -7.56 -16.99
N SER A 208 9.21 -6.91 -18.13
CA SER A 208 8.96 -5.48 -18.31
C SER A 208 7.60 -5.25 -18.99
N PRO A 209 6.70 -4.40 -18.45
CA PRO A 209 6.87 -3.56 -17.25
C PRO A 209 6.68 -4.30 -15.92
N TYR A 210 5.94 -5.40 -15.90
CA TYR A 210 5.77 -6.33 -14.78
C TYR A 210 5.29 -7.68 -15.35
N GLY A 211 5.22 -8.72 -14.53
CA GLY A 211 4.61 -10.00 -14.90
C GLY A 211 3.32 -10.28 -14.14
N ILE A 212 2.57 -11.24 -14.66
CA ILE A 212 1.31 -11.73 -14.10
C ILE A 212 1.55 -13.10 -13.46
N PRO A 213 1.19 -13.29 -12.17
CA PRO A 213 1.15 -14.62 -11.57
C PRO A 213 0.20 -15.53 -12.35
N GLY A 214 0.68 -16.69 -12.80
CA GLY A 214 -0.11 -17.61 -13.63
C GLY A 214 -1.34 -18.22 -12.94
N ASP A 215 -1.41 -18.10 -11.62
CA ASP A 215 -2.53 -18.50 -10.76
C ASP A 215 -3.48 -17.35 -10.43
N ASN A 216 -3.33 -16.15 -11.04
CA ASN A 216 -4.37 -15.13 -10.96
C ASN A 216 -5.68 -15.65 -11.60
N PRO A 217 -6.86 -15.34 -11.03
CA PRO A 217 -8.15 -15.85 -11.51
C PRO A 217 -8.46 -15.58 -12.99
N PHE A 218 -7.88 -14.52 -13.56
CA PHE A 218 -8.14 -14.09 -14.93
C PHE A 218 -6.90 -14.17 -15.84
N ALA A 219 -5.79 -14.76 -15.38
CA ALA A 219 -4.57 -14.85 -16.17
C ALA A 219 -4.74 -15.73 -17.41
N GLY A 220 -3.95 -15.43 -18.46
CA GLY A 220 -3.78 -16.35 -19.59
C GLY A 220 -4.96 -16.38 -20.57
N GLY A 221 -5.68 -15.25 -20.69
CA GLY A 221 -6.77 -15.08 -21.66
C GLY A 221 -8.15 -15.51 -21.16
N ALA A 222 -8.30 -15.74 -19.85
CA ALA A 222 -9.63 -15.84 -19.25
C ALA A 222 -10.37 -14.48 -19.31
N PRO A 223 -11.72 -14.44 -19.30
CA PRO A 223 -12.46 -13.18 -19.34
C PRO A 223 -12.14 -12.30 -18.13
N GLY A 224 -11.56 -11.13 -18.35
CA GLY A 224 -11.21 -10.17 -17.30
C GLY A 224 -9.81 -9.59 -17.51
N ARG A 225 -9.33 -8.78 -16.55
CA ARG A 225 -7.96 -8.28 -16.52
C ARG A 225 -7.06 -9.23 -15.74
N ASP A 226 -5.99 -9.69 -16.38
CA ASP A 226 -4.97 -10.59 -15.85
C ASP A 226 -4.41 -10.16 -14.47
N GLU A 227 -4.36 -8.86 -14.18
CA GLU A 227 -3.87 -8.32 -12.90
C GLU A 227 -4.80 -8.57 -11.70
N ILE A 228 -6.10 -8.78 -11.93
CA ILE A 228 -7.09 -8.84 -10.85
C ILE A 228 -6.94 -10.14 -10.07
N PHE A 229 -6.72 -10.02 -8.75
CA PHE A 229 -6.76 -11.13 -7.81
C PHE A 229 -8.12 -11.24 -7.10
N ALA A 230 -8.72 -10.10 -6.77
CA ALA A 230 -10.08 -10.01 -6.26
C ALA A 230 -10.73 -8.70 -6.74
N HIS A 231 -12.05 -8.68 -6.88
CA HIS A 231 -12.82 -7.50 -7.29
C HIS A 231 -14.08 -7.36 -6.42
N GLY A 232 -14.84 -6.29 -6.62
CA GLY A 232 -16.05 -5.99 -5.84
C GLY A 232 -15.84 -4.91 -4.77
N PHE A 233 -14.70 -4.22 -4.79
CA PHE A 233 -14.37 -3.22 -3.78
C PHE A 233 -14.84 -1.82 -4.18
N ARG A 234 -15.27 -1.04 -3.18
CA ARG A 234 -15.61 0.38 -3.35
C ARG A 234 -14.38 1.26 -3.16
N ASN A 235 -13.80 1.26 -1.95
CA ASN A 235 -12.56 1.99 -1.65
C ASN A 235 -11.66 1.20 -0.68
N PRO A 236 -10.90 0.20 -1.17
CA PRO A 236 -10.02 -0.61 -0.33
C PRO A 236 -8.79 0.23 0.09
N TRP A 237 -8.88 0.94 1.21
CA TRP A 237 -7.84 1.87 1.68
C TRP A 237 -6.65 1.15 2.35
N ARG A 238 -6.92 0.30 3.35
CA ARG A 238 -5.90 -0.50 4.04
C ARG A 238 -6.30 -1.97 4.18
N PHE A 239 -5.33 -2.87 4.06
CA PHE A 239 -5.43 -4.31 4.24
C PHE A 239 -4.18 -4.87 4.93
N SER A 240 -4.18 -6.16 5.26
CA SER A 240 -3.02 -6.83 5.85
C SER A 240 -3.03 -8.30 5.48
N PHE A 241 -1.85 -8.90 5.43
CA PHE A 241 -1.73 -10.36 5.41
C PHE A 241 -1.67 -10.89 6.83
N ASP A 242 -2.46 -11.91 7.08
CA ASP A 242 -2.30 -12.77 8.24
C ASP A 242 -1.00 -13.57 8.13
N ARG A 243 -0.28 -13.72 9.25
CA ARG A 243 1.08 -14.30 9.31
C ARG A 243 1.28 -15.11 10.58
#